data_AF-A0A969DL56-F1
#
_entry.id   AF-A0A969DL56-F1
#
_cell.length_a   1.000
_cell.length_b   1.000
_cell.length_c   1.000
_cell.angle_alpha   90.00
_cell.angle_beta   90.00
_cell.angle_gamma   90.00
#
_symmetry.space_group_name_H-M   'P 1'
#
loop_
_entity.id
_entity.type
_entity.pdbx_description
1 polymer ?
#
loop_
_entity_poly.entity_id
_entity_poly.type
_entity_poly.pdbx_seq_one_letter_code
_entity_poly.pdbx_strand_id
1 'polypeptide(L)'
;MKSLIHHTDVNGHKKQLSNWNQINWKKARKIVSNLRKRIFRARKLGQWKQLRRLQKLLLKSYANLLLAVRQITQHNDGRKTAGVDKEVFDTPEKRVKLVNSWKKVKASPARRVYIPKSNGKKRPLGIATIRDRVMQVIVKNSLEPEWESQFEPNSYGFRIGRSTADAIAQCFNNLVENPRGARHIWVLDADITGFFDNIAHESILKMIDTHPARESIKEWLKAGYVYQGSYTATDKGTPQGSASALRGAWWYCLV
;
A
#
# COMPACT_ATOMS: atom_id res chain seq x y z
N MET A 1 -32.39 -16.16 1.79
CA MET A 1 -31.48 -16.05 0.62
C MET A 1 -30.01 -15.97 1.07
N LYS A 2 -29.32 -17.12 1.13
CA LYS A 2 -27.89 -17.21 1.48
C LYS A 2 -27.05 -16.83 0.25
N SER A 3 -26.36 -15.68 0.27
CA SER A 3 -25.31 -15.36 -0.72
C SER A 3 -23.94 -15.61 -0.10
N LEU A 4 -23.57 -16.90 0.00
CA LEU A 4 -22.22 -17.31 0.36
C LEU A 4 -21.32 -17.09 -0.85
N ILE A 5 -20.38 -16.17 -0.71
CA ILE A 5 -19.26 -16.00 -1.64
C ILE A 5 -18.27 -17.11 -1.33
N HIS A 6 -18.52 -18.27 -1.92
CA HIS A 6 -17.46 -19.11 -2.42
C HIS A 6 -17.70 -19.21 -3.93
N HIS A 7 -16.81 -18.60 -4.73
CA HIS A 7 -16.73 -18.87 -6.16
C HIS A 7 -16.03 -20.22 -6.37
N THR A 8 -16.57 -21.24 -5.71
CA THR A 8 -16.26 -22.65 -5.94
C THR A 8 -17.36 -23.17 -6.86
N ASP A 9 -16.99 -23.86 -7.93
CA ASP A 9 -17.96 -24.74 -8.59
C ASP A 9 -18.44 -25.83 -7.60
N VAL A 10 -19.45 -26.61 -7.98
CA VAL A 10 -19.95 -27.75 -7.21
C VAL A 10 -18.85 -28.76 -6.82
N ASN A 11 -17.67 -28.67 -7.45
CA ASN A 11 -16.49 -29.52 -7.24
C ASN A 11 -15.36 -28.85 -6.44
N GLY A 12 -15.54 -27.60 -5.95
CA GLY A 12 -14.55 -26.91 -5.12
C GLY A 12 -13.46 -26.12 -5.87
N HIS A 13 -13.49 -26.06 -7.20
CA HIS A 13 -12.52 -25.30 -7.99
C HIS A 13 -12.86 -23.80 -8.03
N LYS A 14 -11.84 -22.95 -7.90
CA LYS A 14 -11.98 -21.51 -8.09
C LYS A 14 -12.49 -21.23 -9.50
N LYS A 15 -13.72 -20.72 -9.63
CA LYS A 15 -14.27 -20.30 -10.92
C LYS A 15 -13.37 -19.24 -11.54
N GLN A 16 -12.84 -19.52 -12.72
CA GLN A 16 -11.96 -18.59 -13.43
C GLN A 16 -12.72 -17.32 -13.83
N LEU A 17 -12.04 -16.18 -13.76
CA LEU A 17 -12.54 -14.94 -14.32
C LEU A 17 -12.55 -15.07 -15.84
N SER A 18 -13.70 -14.82 -16.47
CA SER A 18 -13.83 -14.84 -17.93
C SER A 18 -13.74 -13.45 -18.54
N ASN A 19 -14.36 -12.45 -17.93
CA ASN A 19 -14.44 -11.10 -18.48
C ASN A 19 -14.19 -10.01 -17.42
N TRP A 20 -13.19 -9.16 -17.67
CA TRP A 20 -12.82 -8.05 -16.79
C TRP A 20 -13.93 -6.97 -16.67
N ASN A 21 -14.63 -6.71 -17.76
CA ASN A 21 -15.62 -5.62 -17.83
C ASN A 21 -16.93 -5.97 -17.11
N GLN A 22 -17.20 -7.27 -16.90
CA GLN A 22 -18.39 -7.77 -16.21
C GLN A 22 -18.23 -7.84 -14.68
N ILE A 23 -17.08 -7.42 -14.14
CA ILE A 23 -16.85 -7.44 -12.69
C ILE A 23 -17.78 -6.44 -11.99
N ASN A 24 -18.53 -6.91 -10.99
CA ASN A 24 -19.31 -6.03 -10.12
C ASN A 24 -18.40 -5.31 -9.11
N TRP A 25 -17.88 -4.16 -9.53
CA TRP A 25 -16.96 -3.34 -8.74
C TRP A 25 -17.57 -2.77 -7.46
N LYS A 26 -18.88 -2.46 -7.46
CA LYS A 26 -19.59 -1.96 -6.26
C LYS A 26 -19.58 -3.02 -5.17
N LYS A 27 -19.84 -4.29 -5.53
CA LYS A 27 -19.77 -5.43 -4.61
C LYS A 27 -18.35 -5.66 -4.09
N ALA A 28 -17.35 -5.65 -4.96
CA ALA A 28 -15.95 -5.83 -4.56
C ALA A 28 -15.50 -4.75 -3.55
N ARG A 29 -15.80 -3.47 -3.83
CA ARG A 29 -15.52 -2.36 -2.90
C ARG A 29 -16.24 -2.51 -1.57
N LYS A 30 -17.53 -2.91 -1.58
CA LYS A 30 -18.31 -3.12 -0.36
C LYS A 30 -17.69 -4.20 0.53
N ILE A 31 -17.24 -5.32 -0.05
CA ILE A 31 -16.58 -6.41 0.70
C ILE A 31 -15.30 -5.91 1.37
N VAL A 32 -14.42 -5.25 0.61
CA VAL A 32 -13.14 -4.74 1.13
C VAL A 32 -13.37 -3.66 2.18
N SER A 33 -14.29 -2.71 1.94
CA SER A 33 -14.65 -1.66 2.90
C SER A 33 -15.17 -2.25 4.21
N ASN A 34 -16.05 -3.26 4.15
CA ASN A 34 -16.58 -3.91 5.35
C ASN A 34 -15.48 -4.64 6.15
N LEU A 35 -14.56 -5.33 5.48
CA LEU A 35 -13.41 -5.96 6.15
C LEU A 35 -12.50 -4.92 6.80
N ARG A 36 -12.19 -3.83 6.10
CA ARG A 36 -11.39 -2.71 6.64
C ARG A 36 -12.03 -2.09 7.87
N LYS A 37 -13.34 -1.80 7.86
CA LYS A 37 -14.09 -1.29 9.03
C LYS A 37 -14.02 -2.26 10.22
N ARG A 38 -14.11 -3.57 9.98
CA ARG A 38 -14.00 -4.59 11.03
C ARG A 38 -12.58 -4.69 11.59
N ILE A 39 -11.55 -4.55 10.75
CA ILE A 39 -10.15 -4.50 11.18
C ILE A 39 -9.92 -3.29 12.08
N PHE A 40 -10.36 -2.10 11.65
CA PHE A 40 -10.28 -0.87 12.44
C PHE A 40 -10.94 -1.01 13.81
N ARG A 41 -12.19 -1.51 13.86
CA ARG A 41 -12.89 -1.74 15.13
C ARG A 41 -12.19 -2.77 16.00
N ALA A 42 -11.70 -3.87 15.43
CA ALA A 42 -10.98 -4.89 16.19
C ALA A 42 -9.71 -4.33 16.83
N ARG A 43 -8.96 -3.47 16.13
CA ARG A 43 -7.79 -2.78 16.71
C ARG A 43 -8.21 -1.79 17.81
N LYS A 44 -9.21 -0.95 17.56
CA LYS A 44 -9.71 0.03 18.55
C LYS A 44 -10.22 -0.63 19.84
N LEU A 45 -10.79 -1.83 19.75
CA LEU A 45 -11.29 -2.61 20.89
C LEU A 45 -10.25 -3.57 21.50
N GLY A 46 -9.00 -3.57 21.04
CA GLY A 46 -7.95 -4.49 21.55
C GLY A 46 -8.19 -5.98 21.23
N GLN A 47 -9.02 -6.30 20.23
CA GLN A 47 -9.37 -7.69 19.87
C GLN A 47 -8.33 -8.31 18.94
N TRP A 48 -7.12 -8.57 19.46
CA TRP A 48 -5.95 -9.01 18.69
C TRP A 48 -6.16 -10.27 17.83
N LYS A 49 -6.78 -11.32 18.39
CA LYS A 49 -7.07 -12.57 17.66
C LYS A 49 -7.98 -12.31 16.46
N GLN A 50 -9.03 -11.52 16.66
CA GLN A 50 -9.97 -11.14 15.60
C GLN A 50 -9.30 -10.25 14.54
N LEU A 51 -8.51 -9.27 14.97
CA LEU A 51 -7.72 -8.40 14.09
C LEU A 51 -6.87 -9.21 13.12
N ARG A 52 -6.04 -10.14 13.63
CA ARG A 52 -5.16 -10.97 12.79
C ARG A 52 -5.95 -11.93 11.88
N ARG A 53 -7.07 -12.49 12.35
CA ARG A 53 -7.97 -13.30 11.51
C ARG A 53 -8.54 -12.49 10.34
N LEU A 54 -9.01 -11.27 10.59
CA LEU A 54 -9.58 -10.39 9.57
C LEU A 54 -8.53 -9.92 8.56
N GLN A 55 -7.31 -9.64 9.00
CA GLN A 55 -6.20 -9.32 8.09
C GLN A 55 -5.83 -10.49 7.20
N LYS A 56 -5.69 -11.71 7.76
CA LYS A 56 -5.48 -12.93 6.97
C LYS A 56 -6.60 -13.15 5.94
N LEU A 57 -7.84 -12.89 6.33
CA LEU A 57 -9.00 -12.97 5.43
C LEU A 57 -8.92 -11.93 4.31
N LEU A 58 -8.58 -10.68 4.62
CA LEU A 58 -8.48 -9.61 3.62
C LEU A 58 -7.31 -9.84 2.65
N LEU A 59 -6.17 -10.34 3.14
CA LEU A 59 -5.02 -10.70 2.31
C LEU A 59 -5.35 -11.81 1.29
N LYS A 60 -6.21 -12.76 1.66
CA LYS A 60 -6.66 -13.88 0.79
C LYS A 60 -7.91 -13.55 -0.03
N SER A 61 -8.50 -12.36 0.16
CA SER A 61 -9.79 -12.02 -0.45
C SER A 61 -9.67 -11.79 -1.95
N TYR A 62 -10.49 -12.51 -2.73
CA TYR A 62 -10.59 -12.32 -4.17
C TYR A 62 -11.02 -10.89 -4.55
N ALA A 63 -11.94 -10.29 -3.78
CA ALA A 63 -12.33 -8.89 -3.98
C ALA A 63 -11.16 -7.92 -3.80
N ASN A 64 -10.28 -8.19 -2.83
CA ASN A 64 -9.08 -7.37 -2.60
C ASN A 64 -8.09 -7.50 -3.76
N LEU A 65 -7.89 -8.71 -4.28
CA LEU A 65 -7.10 -8.96 -5.49
C LEU A 65 -7.62 -8.18 -6.70
N LEU A 66 -8.93 -8.25 -6.99
CA LEU A 66 -9.52 -7.54 -8.12
C LEU A 66 -9.33 -6.03 -8.03
N LEU A 67 -9.55 -5.44 -6.85
CA LEU A 67 -9.34 -4.01 -6.63
C LEU A 67 -7.86 -3.63 -6.74
N ALA A 68 -6.95 -4.48 -6.24
CA ALA A 68 -5.51 -4.24 -6.34
C ALA A 68 -5.03 -4.27 -7.80
N VAL A 69 -5.43 -5.26 -8.59
CA VAL A 69 -5.12 -5.33 -10.03
C VAL A 69 -5.69 -4.12 -10.75
N ARG A 70 -6.94 -3.75 -10.49
CA ARG A 70 -7.55 -2.55 -11.07
C ARG A 70 -6.78 -1.28 -10.71
N GLN A 71 -6.40 -1.10 -9.45
CA GLN A 71 -5.64 0.07 -9.00
C GLN A 71 -4.31 0.19 -9.76
N ILE A 72 -3.53 -0.89 -9.80
CA ILE A 72 -2.21 -0.87 -10.44
C ILE A 72 -2.28 -0.71 -11.96
N THR A 73 -3.24 -1.37 -12.61
CA THR A 73 -3.27 -1.47 -14.08
C THR A 73 -4.17 -0.45 -14.77
N GLN A 74 -5.03 0.26 -14.04
CA GLN A 74 -5.95 1.25 -14.62
C GLN A 74 -5.77 2.65 -14.01
N HIS A 75 -5.63 2.75 -12.68
CA HIS A 75 -5.69 4.05 -12.00
C HIS A 75 -4.33 4.68 -11.72
N ASN A 76 -3.28 3.89 -11.53
CA ASN A 76 -1.96 4.44 -11.24
C ASN A 76 -1.29 5.04 -12.49
N ASP A 77 -0.56 6.14 -12.33
CA ASP A 77 0.18 6.80 -13.41
C ASP A 77 1.27 5.90 -14.00
N GLY A 78 1.94 5.12 -13.15
CA GLY A 78 2.95 4.13 -13.54
C GLY A 78 2.40 2.83 -14.13
N ARG A 79 1.12 2.78 -14.57
CA ARG A 79 0.47 1.55 -15.09
C ARG A 79 1.13 0.96 -16.33
N LYS A 80 1.78 1.79 -17.15
CA LYS A 80 2.53 1.37 -18.34
C LYS A 80 4.02 1.11 -18.07
N THR A 81 4.49 1.38 -16.86
CA THR A 81 5.90 1.25 -16.52
C THR A 81 6.19 -0.17 -16.06
N ALA A 82 6.97 -0.93 -16.82
CA ALA A 82 7.33 -2.29 -16.47
C ALA A 82 8.46 -2.35 -15.42
N GLY A 83 8.47 -3.43 -14.63
CA GLY A 83 9.54 -3.73 -13.67
C GLY A 83 10.75 -4.35 -14.35
N VAL A 84 11.50 -5.17 -13.61
CA VAL A 84 12.61 -5.97 -14.14
C VAL A 84 12.15 -7.06 -15.12
N ASP A 85 10.90 -7.51 -14.97
CA ASP A 85 10.22 -8.52 -15.78
C ASP A 85 9.75 -8.01 -17.15
N LYS A 86 9.79 -6.69 -17.38
CA LYS A 86 9.33 -6.03 -18.61
C LYS A 86 7.86 -6.31 -18.97
N GLU A 87 7.05 -6.84 -18.04
CA GLU A 87 5.62 -7.11 -18.26
C GLU A 87 4.73 -5.88 -18.01
N VAL A 88 3.66 -5.74 -18.82
CA VAL A 88 2.59 -4.73 -18.67
C VAL A 88 1.23 -5.38 -18.87
N PHE A 89 0.25 -5.02 -18.02
CA PHE A 89 -1.12 -5.56 -18.03
C PHE A 89 -2.15 -4.50 -18.41
N ASP A 90 -2.08 -4.03 -19.64
CA ASP A 90 -2.85 -2.90 -20.19
C ASP A 90 -4.21 -3.29 -20.79
N THR A 91 -4.38 -4.53 -21.25
CA THR A 91 -5.65 -5.03 -21.83
C THR A 91 -6.50 -5.82 -20.82
N PRO A 92 -7.83 -5.88 -20.99
CA PRO A 92 -8.73 -6.72 -20.19
C PRO A 92 -8.28 -8.19 -20.10
N GLU A 93 -7.83 -8.78 -21.21
CA GLU A 93 -7.43 -10.19 -21.32
C GLU A 93 -6.17 -10.47 -20.49
N LYS A 94 -5.18 -9.56 -20.58
CA LYS A 94 -3.98 -9.64 -19.74
C LYS A 94 -4.34 -9.55 -18.26
N ARG A 95 -5.27 -8.68 -17.87
CA ARG A 95 -5.74 -8.58 -16.47
C ARG A 95 -6.45 -9.84 -16.00
N VAL A 96 -7.29 -10.44 -16.85
CA VAL A 96 -7.92 -11.74 -16.57
C VAL A 96 -6.87 -12.82 -16.37
N LYS A 97 -5.86 -12.91 -17.26
CA LYS A 97 -4.74 -13.84 -17.13
C LYS A 97 -3.97 -13.63 -15.83
N LEU A 98 -3.71 -12.38 -15.44
CA LEU A 98 -3.04 -12.05 -14.17
C LEU A 98 -3.83 -12.52 -12.96
N VAL A 99 -5.16 -12.31 -12.94
CA VAL A 99 -6.02 -12.73 -11.84
C VAL A 99 -6.14 -14.25 -11.75
N ASN A 100 -6.33 -14.93 -12.88
CA ASN A 100 -6.50 -16.38 -12.91
C ASN A 100 -5.19 -17.12 -12.57
N SER A 101 -4.05 -16.58 -12.98
CA SER A 101 -2.73 -17.12 -12.62
C SER A 101 -2.20 -16.60 -11.28
N TRP A 102 -3.01 -15.84 -10.52
CA TRP A 102 -2.55 -15.18 -9.30
C TRP A 102 -2.11 -16.18 -8.24
N LYS A 103 -0.83 -16.13 -7.91
CA LYS A 103 -0.21 -16.84 -6.79
C LYS A 103 0.64 -15.84 -6.01
N LYS A 104 0.81 -16.09 -4.71
CA LYS A 104 1.77 -15.33 -3.91
C LYS A 104 3.15 -15.53 -4.53
N VAL A 105 3.78 -14.44 -4.96
CA VAL A 105 5.14 -14.45 -5.52
C VAL A 105 6.13 -14.00 -4.45
N LYS A 106 7.37 -14.50 -4.56
CA LYS A 106 8.51 -13.96 -3.83
C LYS A 106 8.84 -12.57 -4.36
N ALA A 107 9.28 -11.66 -3.50
CA ALA A 107 9.66 -10.32 -3.90
C ALA A 107 10.72 -10.35 -5.03
N SER A 108 10.49 -9.56 -6.08
CA SER A 108 11.49 -9.35 -7.15
C SER A 108 12.29 -8.07 -6.89
N PRO A 109 13.55 -7.99 -7.34
CA PRO A 109 14.32 -6.77 -7.25
C PRO A 109 13.66 -5.63 -8.03
N ALA A 110 13.76 -4.41 -7.50
CA ALA A 110 13.20 -3.23 -8.17
C ALA A 110 14.10 -2.79 -9.34
N ARG A 111 13.52 -2.34 -10.45
CA ARG A 111 14.28 -1.75 -11.56
C ARG A 111 14.63 -0.30 -11.22
N ARG A 112 15.92 0.03 -11.14
CA ARG A 112 16.38 1.39 -10.80
C ARG A 112 16.38 2.30 -12.02
N VAL A 113 15.79 3.49 -11.88
CA VAL A 113 15.75 4.57 -12.88
C VAL A 113 16.05 5.89 -12.19
N TYR A 114 16.77 6.80 -12.82
CA TYR A 114 17.07 8.11 -12.26
C TYR A 114 16.18 9.18 -12.88
N ILE A 115 15.55 10.00 -12.04
CA ILE A 115 14.75 11.16 -12.46
C ILE A 115 15.53 12.43 -12.09
N PRO A 116 15.72 13.38 -13.03
CA PRO A 116 16.37 14.65 -12.72
C PRO A 116 15.51 15.48 -11.76
N LYS A 117 16.14 16.10 -10.76
CA LYS A 117 15.54 17.16 -9.94
C LYS A 117 15.82 18.52 -10.58
N SER A 118 15.04 19.52 -10.20
CA SER A 118 15.26 20.93 -10.56
C SER A 118 16.63 21.46 -10.14
N ASN A 119 17.22 20.90 -9.07
CA ASN A 119 18.54 21.30 -8.55
C ASN A 119 19.72 20.53 -9.15
N GLY A 120 19.55 19.87 -10.31
CA GLY A 120 20.61 19.11 -11.00
C GLY A 120 20.95 17.74 -10.39
N LYS A 121 20.56 17.47 -9.13
CA LYS A 121 20.72 16.14 -8.53
C LYS A 121 19.73 15.14 -9.14
N LYS A 122 20.05 13.84 -9.13
CA LYS A 122 19.14 12.78 -9.60
C LYS A 122 18.46 12.08 -8.43
N ARG A 123 17.14 11.84 -8.51
CA ARG A 123 16.40 11.00 -7.55
C ARG A 123 16.36 9.56 -8.08
N PRO A 124 16.88 8.58 -7.32
CA PRO A 124 16.81 7.19 -7.71
C PRO A 124 15.40 6.62 -7.45
N LEU A 125 14.75 6.10 -8.48
CA LEU A 125 13.43 5.47 -8.46
C LEU A 125 13.56 3.96 -8.64
N GLY A 126 13.03 3.15 -7.73
CA GLY A 126 12.87 1.71 -7.86
C GLY A 126 11.48 1.35 -8.35
N ILE A 127 11.38 0.77 -9.54
CA ILE A 127 10.13 0.33 -10.16
C ILE A 127 9.98 -1.17 -9.93
N ALA A 128 9.05 -1.55 -9.05
CA ALA A 128 8.71 -2.94 -8.80
C ALA A 128 7.88 -3.56 -9.95
N THR A 129 7.89 -4.89 -10.03
CA THR A 129 7.05 -5.65 -10.98
C THR A 129 5.56 -5.36 -10.76
N ILE A 130 4.70 -5.65 -11.75
CA ILE A 130 3.26 -5.47 -11.56
C ILE A 130 2.73 -6.42 -10.49
N ARG A 131 3.24 -7.65 -10.44
CA ARG A 131 2.85 -8.62 -9.40
C ARG A 131 3.22 -8.11 -7.99
N ASP A 132 4.43 -7.59 -7.80
CA ASP A 132 4.83 -6.99 -6.53
C ASP A 132 3.94 -5.80 -6.16
N ARG A 133 3.68 -4.89 -7.11
CA ARG A 133 2.81 -3.73 -6.86
C ARG A 133 1.39 -4.13 -6.47
N VAL A 134 0.83 -5.16 -7.10
CA VAL A 134 -0.51 -5.69 -6.75
C VAL A 134 -0.48 -6.30 -5.35
N MET A 135 0.54 -7.10 -5.01
CA MET A 135 0.68 -7.67 -3.68
C MET A 135 0.88 -6.58 -2.61
N GLN A 136 1.62 -5.52 -2.92
CA GLN A 136 1.78 -4.35 -2.06
C GLN A 136 0.45 -3.64 -1.79
N VAL A 137 -0.43 -3.50 -2.79
CA VAL A 137 -1.78 -2.94 -2.58
C VAL A 137 -2.64 -3.87 -1.72
N ILE A 138 -2.57 -5.18 -1.93
CA ILE A 138 -3.29 -6.17 -1.12
C ILE A 138 -2.88 -6.05 0.36
N VAL A 139 -1.57 -5.95 0.62
CA VAL A 139 -1.00 -5.79 1.97
C VAL A 139 -1.33 -4.43 2.57
N LYS A 140 -1.22 -3.35 1.78
CA LYS A 140 -1.65 -2.00 2.18
C LYS A 140 -3.09 -2.03 2.69
N ASN A 141 -4.00 -2.65 1.94
CA ASN A 141 -5.41 -2.70 2.32
C ASN A 141 -5.67 -3.39 3.67
N SER A 142 -4.79 -4.30 4.12
CA SER A 142 -4.89 -4.93 5.45
C SER A 142 -4.19 -4.17 6.57
N LEU A 143 -3.13 -3.42 6.24
CA LEU A 143 -2.37 -2.61 7.20
C LEU A 143 -3.09 -1.31 7.57
N GLU A 144 -3.51 -0.54 6.57
CA GLU A 144 -4.10 0.79 6.76
C GLU A 144 -5.19 0.86 7.84
N PRO A 145 -6.22 0.00 7.87
CA PRO A 145 -7.26 0.10 8.89
C PRO A 145 -6.78 -0.17 10.32
N GLU A 146 -5.70 -0.93 10.52
CA GLU A 146 -5.10 -1.10 11.86
C GLU A 146 -4.43 0.20 12.29
N TRP A 147 -3.58 0.75 11.43
CA TRP A 147 -2.82 1.95 11.75
C TRP A 147 -3.69 3.20 11.84
N GLU A 148 -4.68 3.36 10.96
CA GLU A 148 -5.62 4.49 10.99
C GLU A 148 -6.35 4.60 12.35
N SER A 149 -6.49 3.50 13.09
CA SER A 149 -7.06 3.54 14.45
C SER A 149 -6.11 4.03 15.54
N GLN A 150 -4.84 4.23 15.23
CA GLN A 150 -3.77 4.68 16.12
C GLN A 150 -3.15 6.01 15.68
N PHE A 151 -3.38 6.42 14.43
CA PHE A 151 -2.81 7.64 13.86
C PHE A 151 -3.18 8.89 14.65
N GLU A 152 -2.20 9.77 14.84
CA GLU A 152 -2.39 11.05 15.47
C GLU A 152 -3.32 11.96 14.63
N PRO A 153 -4.26 12.71 15.23
CA PRO A 153 -5.24 13.50 14.49
C PRO A 153 -4.68 14.58 13.54
N ASN A 154 -3.55 15.20 13.90
CA ASN A 154 -2.82 16.24 13.15
C ASN A 154 -1.75 15.70 12.20
N SER A 155 -1.72 14.39 11.96
CA SER A 155 -0.93 13.79 10.87
C SER A 155 -1.76 13.80 9.58
N TYR A 156 -1.32 14.51 8.55
CA TYR A 156 -2.10 14.68 7.30
C TYR A 156 -1.52 13.92 6.11
N GLY A 157 -0.22 13.62 6.13
CA GLY A 157 0.48 13.00 5.01
C GLY A 157 -0.06 11.63 4.65
N PHE A 158 -0.27 11.38 3.35
CA PHE A 158 -0.59 10.06 2.78
C PHE A 158 -1.80 9.30 3.37
N ARG A 159 -2.69 9.98 4.10
CA ARG A 159 -3.88 9.40 4.72
C ARG A 159 -5.12 9.53 3.85
N ILE A 160 -5.96 8.50 3.88
CA ILE A 160 -7.23 8.52 3.15
C ILE A 160 -8.18 9.50 3.83
N GLY A 161 -8.75 10.43 3.06
CA GLY A 161 -9.68 11.43 3.58
C GLY A 161 -9.02 12.59 4.31
N ARG A 162 -7.69 12.73 4.19
CA ARG A 162 -6.92 13.91 4.61
C ARG A 162 -6.22 14.52 3.40
N SER A 163 -6.02 15.83 3.42
CA SER A 163 -5.40 16.62 2.37
C SER A 163 -4.48 17.68 2.94
N THR A 164 -3.70 18.32 2.08
CA THR A 164 -2.87 19.48 2.46
C THR A 164 -3.73 20.66 2.92
N ALA A 165 -4.97 20.78 2.42
CA ALA A 165 -5.91 21.81 2.86
C ALA A 165 -6.30 21.63 4.33
N ASP A 166 -6.45 20.40 4.81
CA ASP A 166 -6.74 20.13 6.23
C ASP A 166 -5.57 20.56 7.14
N ALA A 167 -4.33 20.35 6.68
CA ALA A 167 -3.14 20.79 7.41
C ALA A 167 -3.06 22.32 7.49
N ILE A 168 -3.37 23.02 6.38
CA ILE A 168 -3.42 24.50 6.34
C ILE A 168 -4.51 25.02 7.27
N ALA A 169 -5.70 24.42 7.26
CA ALA A 169 -6.80 24.79 8.15
C ALA A 169 -6.42 24.62 9.63
N GLN A 170 -5.71 23.54 9.97
CA GLN A 170 -5.22 23.35 11.35
C GLN A 170 -4.18 24.40 11.74
N CYS A 171 -3.27 24.77 10.82
CA CYS A 171 -2.33 25.87 11.06
C CYS A 171 -3.09 27.18 11.31
N PHE A 172 -4.10 27.49 10.50
CA PHE A 172 -4.93 28.67 10.66
C PHE A 172 -5.62 28.72 12.02
N ASN A 173 -6.24 27.61 12.45
CA ASN A 173 -6.90 27.52 13.76
C ASN A 173 -5.91 27.74 14.93
N ASN A 174 -4.68 27.24 14.81
CA ASN A 174 -3.66 27.39 15.86
C ASN A 174 -3.07 28.81 15.91
N LEU A 175 -2.88 29.45 14.74
CA LEU A 175 -2.19 30.74 14.63
C LEU A 175 -3.14 31.95 14.74
N VAL A 176 -4.38 31.83 14.25
CA VAL A 176 -5.31 32.96 14.08
C VAL A 176 -6.51 32.84 15.01
N GLU A 177 -7.23 31.72 14.94
CA GLU A 177 -8.54 31.52 15.57
C GLU A 177 -8.47 30.60 16.80
N ASN A 178 -7.50 30.79 17.71
CA ASN A 178 -7.48 29.98 18.95
C ASN A 178 -8.62 30.41 19.89
N PRO A 179 -9.73 29.67 20.03
CA PRO A 179 -10.88 30.10 20.83
C PRO A 179 -10.68 29.77 22.32
N ARG A 180 -9.59 29.07 22.66
CA ARG A 180 -9.34 28.50 24.00
C ARG A 180 -8.07 29.04 24.67
N GLY A 181 -7.39 30.04 24.09
CA GLY A 181 -6.17 30.60 24.68
C GLY A 181 -5.39 31.54 23.76
N ALA A 182 -4.14 31.84 24.15
CA ALA A 182 -3.24 32.69 23.40
C ALA A 182 -2.86 32.07 22.04
N ARG A 183 -2.71 32.92 21.03
CA ARG A 183 -2.26 32.51 19.68
C ARG A 183 -0.84 31.96 19.74
N HIS A 184 -0.57 30.91 18.97
CA HIS A 184 0.81 30.47 18.75
C HIS A 184 1.51 31.49 17.84
N ILE A 185 2.48 32.24 18.38
CA ILE A 185 3.21 33.29 17.63
C ILE A 185 4.53 32.80 17.00
N TRP A 186 4.97 31.59 17.36
CA TRP A 186 6.21 30.99 16.87
C TRP A 186 5.93 29.64 16.21
N VAL A 187 6.58 29.38 15.07
CA VAL A 187 6.52 28.11 14.35
C VAL A 187 7.95 27.57 14.22
N LEU A 188 8.15 26.33 14.62
CA LEU A 188 9.38 25.58 14.35
C LEU A 188 9.21 24.84 13.02
N ASP A 189 9.95 25.26 12.00
CA ASP A 189 10.06 24.51 10.74
C ASP A 189 11.16 23.45 10.88
N ALA A 190 10.80 22.18 10.72
CA ALA A 190 11.69 21.05 10.89
C ALA A 190 11.44 20.01 9.79
N ASP A 191 12.53 19.53 9.16
CA ASP A 191 12.51 18.48 8.15
C ASP A 191 13.51 17.35 8.48
N ILE A 192 13.16 16.13 8.10
CA ILE A 192 13.99 14.95 8.36
C ILE A 192 14.91 14.69 7.16
N THR A 193 16.21 14.86 7.38
CA THR A 193 17.22 14.63 6.35
C THR A 193 17.25 13.17 5.92
N GLY A 194 17.01 12.92 4.63
CA GLY A 194 17.14 11.59 4.03
C GLY A 194 16.15 10.55 4.58
N PHE A 195 14.93 10.97 4.98
CA PHE A 195 13.91 10.11 5.60
C PHE A 195 13.81 8.71 4.95
N PHE A 196 13.56 8.63 3.64
CA PHE A 196 13.37 7.34 2.96
C PHE A 196 14.63 6.48 2.82
N ASP A 197 15.80 7.13 2.82
CA ASP A 197 17.08 6.49 2.57
C ASP A 197 17.69 5.93 3.87
N ASN A 198 17.34 6.52 5.02
CA ASN A 198 17.94 6.22 6.33
C ASN A 198 17.04 5.37 7.26
N ILE A 199 15.84 4.97 6.84
CA ILE A 199 14.98 4.13 7.68
C ILE A 199 15.62 2.76 7.92
N ALA A 200 15.79 2.41 9.20
CA ALA A 200 16.19 1.09 9.63
C ALA A 200 15.08 0.06 9.40
N HIS A 201 15.39 -1.01 8.65
CA HIS A 201 14.43 -2.08 8.35
C HIS A 201 13.89 -2.75 9.60
N GLU A 202 14.74 -2.93 10.62
CA GLU A 202 14.38 -3.55 11.89
C GLU A 202 13.27 -2.79 12.61
N SER A 203 13.31 -1.46 12.60
CA SER A 203 12.28 -0.60 13.20
C SER A 203 10.91 -0.83 12.55
N ILE A 204 10.87 -0.91 11.21
CA ILE A 204 9.62 -1.22 10.50
C ILE A 204 9.13 -2.61 10.89
N LEU A 205 9.99 -3.62 10.82
CA LEU A 205 9.63 -5.01 11.08
C LEU A 205 9.14 -5.23 12.51
N LYS A 206 9.71 -4.50 13.48
CA LYS A 206 9.24 -4.48 14.88
C LYS A 206 7.86 -3.86 15.01
N MET A 207 7.57 -2.77 14.29
CA MET A 207 6.24 -2.13 14.30
C MET A 207 5.14 -3.05 13.76
N ILE A 208 5.44 -3.84 12.73
CA ILE A 208 4.48 -4.76 12.09
C ILE A 208 4.63 -6.20 12.57
N ASP A 209 5.28 -6.44 13.71
CA ASP A 209 5.79 -7.77 14.05
C ASP A 209 4.72 -8.86 14.08
N THR A 210 3.52 -8.49 14.51
CA THR A 210 2.39 -9.43 14.58
C THR A 210 1.54 -9.47 13.31
N HIS A 211 1.82 -8.62 12.30
CA HIS A 211 1.03 -8.54 11.07
C HIS A 211 1.28 -9.75 10.15
N PRO A 212 0.24 -10.38 9.57
CA PRO A 212 0.40 -11.61 8.78
C PRO A 212 1.23 -11.46 7.48
N ALA A 213 1.47 -10.24 7.02
CA ALA A 213 2.27 -9.96 5.82
C ALA A 213 3.72 -9.52 6.12
N ARG A 214 4.17 -9.60 7.38
CA ARG A 214 5.52 -9.18 7.80
C ARG A 214 6.63 -9.77 6.93
N GLU A 215 6.59 -11.07 6.66
CA GLU A 215 7.63 -11.72 5.84
C GLU A 215 7.64 -11.22 4.40
N SER A 216 6.48 -10.93 3.80
CA SER A 216 6.44 -10.32 2.46
C SER A 216 7.01 -8.91 2.45
N ILE A 217 6.81 -8.15 3.54
CA ILE A 217 7.40 -6.81 3.69
C ILE A 217 8.91 -6.89 3.88
N LYS A 218 9.38 -7.83 4.69
CA LYS A 218 10.81 -8.13 4.87
C LYS A 218 11.47 -8.51 3.55
N GLU A 219 10.82 -9.36 2.75
CA GLU A 219 11.30 -9.72 1.41
C GLU A 219 11.42 -8.48 0.51
N TRP A 220 10.44 -7.57 0.50
CA TRP A 220 10.53 -6.33 -0.29
C TRP A 220 11.64 -5.38 0.17
N LEU A 221 11.86 -5.27 1.49
CA LEU A 221 12.95 -4.46 2.04
C LEU A 221 14.32 -4.97 1.59
N LYS A 222 14.49 -6.30 1.52
CA LYS A 222 15.75 -6.97 1.16
C LYS A 222 15.87 -7.34 -0.32
N ALA A 223 14.86 -7.08 -1.14
CA ALA A 223 14.83 -7.54 -2.54
C ALA A 223 15.95 -6.94 -3.41
N GLY A 224 16.59 -5.84 -2.98
CA GLY A 224 17.61 -5.16 -3.76
C GLY A 224 17.04 -4.39 -4.96
N TYR A 225 17.93 -3.97 -5.84
CA TYR A 225 17.56 -3.35 -7.12
C TYR A 225 18.48 -3.80 -8.25
N VAL A 226 17.97 -3.70 -9.48
CA VAL A 226 18.74 -3.90 -10.71
C VAL A 226 18.93 -2.55 -11.39
N TYR A 227 20.19 -2.20 -11.68
CA TYR A 227 20.56 -1.00 -12.44
C TYR A 227 21.50 -1.39 -13.58
N GLN A 228 21.18 -1.00 -14.81
CA GLN A 228 21.98 -1.30 -16.02
C GLN A 228 22.36 -2.79 -16.18
N GLY A 229 21.50 -3.71 -15.74
CA GLY A 229 21.74 -5.15 -15.82
C GLY A 229 22.48 -5.74 -14.62
N SER A 230 23.04 -4.92 -13.74
CA SER A 230 23.72 -5.36 -12.52
C SER A 230 22.77 -5.34 -11.32
N TYR A 231 22.81 -6.42 -10.53
CA TYR A 231 22.08 -6.52 -9.27
C TYR A 231 22.87 -5.88 -8.13
N THR A 232 22.18 -5.19 -7.23
CA THR A 232 22.75 -4.64 -5.99
C THR A 232 21.82 -4.96 -4.82
N ALA A 233 22.38 -5.49 -3.73
CA ALA A 233 21.66 -5.69 -2.49
C ALA A 233 21.33 -4.35 -1.81
N THR A 234 20.24 -4.30 -1.05
CA THR A 234 19.85 -3.11 -0.28
C THR A 234 19.99 -3.40 1.20
N ASP A 235 20.97 -2.78 1.85
CA ASP A 235 21.22 -2.96 3.29
C ASP A 235 20.44 -1.97 4.16
N LYS A 236 20.06 -0.80 3.62
CA LYS A 236 19.29 0.26 4.30
C LYS A 236 18.35 1.02 3.35
N GLY A 237 17.33 1.66 3.92
CA GLY A 237 16.37 2.49 3.17
C GLY A 237 15.26 1.69 2.50
N THR A 238 14.21 2.38 2.05
CA THR A 238 13.06 1.75 1.35
C THR A 238 13.11 2.09 -0.15
N PRO A 239 12.72 1.17 -1.07
CA PRO A 239 12.70 1.46 -2.49
C PRO A 239 11.76 2.64 -2.81
N GLN A 240 12.32 3.82 -3.08
CA GLN A 240 11.54 4.98 -3.52
C GLN A 240 10.97 4.67 -4.91
N GLY A 241 9.66 4.47 -5.06
CA GLY A 241 9.03 4.38 -6.39
C GLY A 241 8.10 3.22 -6.65
N SER A 242 8.07 2.21 -5.79
CA SER A 242 6.93 1.31 -5.72
C SER A 242 5.69 2.16 -5.46
N ALA A 243 4.68 2.01 -6.32
CA ALA A 243 3.49 2.86 -6.46
C ALA A 243 3.00 3.51 -5.16
N SER A 244 2.29 4.64 -5.27
CA SER A 244 1.55 5.37 -4.20
C SER A 244 0.89 4.51 -3.11
N ALA A 245 0.63 3.24 -3.40
CA ALA A 245 0.40 2.16 -2.46
C ALA A 245 1.45 2.06 -1.33
N LEU A 246 2.73 1.82 -1.64
CA LEU A 246 3.77 1.62 -0.65
C LEU A 246 4.09 2.90 0.13
N ARG A 247 4.09 4.10 -0.48
CA ARG A 247 4.29 5.34 0.30
C ARG A 247 3.29 5.50 1.44
N GLY A 248 2.01 5.20 1.17
CA GLY A 248 1.00 5.13 2.23
C GLY A 248 1.32 4.02 3.23
N ALA A 249 1.50 2.77 2.81
CA ALA A 249 1.74 1.65 3.73
C ALA A 249 3.00 1.81 4.61
N TRP A 250 4.08 2.38 4.07
CA TRP A 250 5.30 2.70 4.81
C TRP A 250 5.11 3.89 5.74
N TRP A 251 4.35 4.92 5.33
CA TRP A 251 3.95 6.05 6.17
C TRP A 251 3.00 5.64 7.29
N TYR A 252 2.21 4.58 7.09
CA TYR A 252 1.31 4.02 8.10
C TYR A 252 2.05 3.19 9.16
N CYS A 253 3.17 2.56 8.78
CA CYS A 253 4.21 2.17 9.75
C CYS A 253 5.06 3.45 10.01
N LEU A 254 6.20 3.53 10.68
CA LEU A 254 7.06 4.76 10.72
C LEU A 254 6.53 6.12 11.25
N VAL A 255 5.25 6.51 11.11
CA VAL A 255 4.62 7.73 11.65
C VAL A 255 3.43 7.34 12.51
#